data_AF-A0AAW1SA33-F1
#
_entry.id   AF-A0AAW1SA33-F1
#
_cell.length_a   1.000
_cell.length_b   1.000
_cell.length_c   1.000
_cell.angle_alpha   90.00
_cell.angle_beta   90.00
_cell.angle_gamma   90.00
#
_symmetry.space_group_name_H-M   'P 1'
#
loop_
_entity.id
_entity.type
_entity.pdbx_description
1 polymer ?
#
loop_
_entity_poly.entity_id
_entity_poly.type
_entity_poly.pdbx_seq_one_letter_code
_entity_poly.pdbx_strand_id
1 'polypeptide(L)'
;MHLQPHVKLGGSHSTFSGQPRCLQPLRRCTQTDRSTPLLVQASKVCDLTGKTANNGYNVTFSHKRNRRKQYANLQTRKLYWTEGQRWVHLKVSTKAIRTVEMKGLQRVAKDNGVDLTKFPYTDMRPARREWLAAREEIKPPMNKDWLGKSRRMKNPEKLAASKKQPLEARYLSGRVVLLRKEAPSP
;
A
#
# COMPACT_ATOMS: atom_id res chain seq x y z
N MET A 1 71.58 -34.68 -48.68
CA MET A 1 71.59 -34.26 -47.28
C MET A 1 70.49 -33.23 -47.07
N HIS A 2 69.75 -33.40 -45.99
CA HIS A 2 68.58 -32.60 -45.59
C HIS A 2 68.86 -31.10 -45.52
N LEU A 3 67.88 -30.29 -45.91
CA LEU A 3 67.38 -29.17 -45.12
C LEU A 3 66.00 -28.73 -45.66
N GLN A 4 65.05 -28.64 -44.75
CA GLN A 4 63.62 -28.45 -44.97
C GLN A 4 63.28 -27.01 -45.43
N PRO A 5 62.14 -26.80 -46.13
CA PRO A 5 61.68 -25.47 -46.48
C PRO A 5 60.94 -24.80 -45.31
N HIS A 6 61.34 -23.59 -44.93
CA HIS A 6 60.56 -22.77 -44.01
C HIS A 6 59.71 -21.74 -44.76
N VAL A 7 58.40 -21.87 -44.57
CA VAL A 7 57.31 -21.09 -45.15
C VAL A 7 57.34 -19.64 -44.64
N LYS A 8 57.15 -18.67 -45.55
CA LYS A 8 56.76 -17.28 -45.22
C LYS A 8 55.26 -17.25 -44.94
N LEU A 9 54.87 -16.79 -43.76
CA LEU A 9 53.49 -16.34 -43.52
C LEU A 9 53.51 -14.83 -43.25
N GLY A 10 53.07 -14.07 -44.26
CA GLY A 10 52.55 -12.74 -44.06
C GLY A 10 51.13 -12.84 -43.51
N GLY A 11 50.82 -12.06 -42.49
CA GLY A 11 49.49 -11.97 -41.89
C GLY A 11 49.14 -10.51 -41.63
N SER A 12 48.18 -10.02 -42.39
CA SER A 12 47.64 -8.67 -42.48
C SER A 12 47.15 -8.08 -41.15
N HIS A 13 47.42 -6.79 -40.98
CA HIS A 13 46.76 -5.90 -40.03
C HIS A 13 45.23 -6.00 -40.12
N SER A 14 44.56 -6.19 -38.99
CA SER A 14 43.19 -5.72 -38.83
C SER A 14 43.20 -4.59 -37.80
N THR A 15 43.03 -3.37 -38.30
CA THR A 15 42.76 -2.19 -37.48
C THR A 15 41.36 -2.32 -36.92
N PHE A 16 41.22 -2.95 -35.75
CA PHE A 16 39.97 -2.90 -34.99
C PHE A 16 39.80 -1.48 -34.45
N SER A 17 39.15 -0.62 -35.23
CA SER A 17 38.62 0.65 -34.76
C SER A 17 37.48 0.35 -33.78
N GLY A 18 37.82 0.14 -32.52
CA GLY A 18 36.86 0.03 -31.44
C GLY A 18 36.06 1.32 -31.37
N GLN A 19 34.82 1.31 -31.82
CA GLN A 19 33.87 2.36 -31.50
C GLN A 19 33.74 2.40 -29.98
N PRO A 20 33.86 3.56 -29.31
CA PRO A 20 33.51 3.64 -27.91
C PRO A 20 32.01 3.35 -27.84
N ARG A 21 31.66 2.19 -27.29
CA ARG A 21 30.30 1.99 -26.80
C ARG A 21 30.13 3.02 -25.69
N CYS A 22 29.56 4.17 -26.04
CA CYS A 22 28.91 5.02 -25.06
C CYS A 22 28.01 4.09 -24.27
N LEU A 23 28.38 3.82 -23.02
CA LEU A 23 27.46 3.35 -22.01
C LEU A 23 26.40 4.45 -21.93
N GLN A 24 25.37 4.35 -22.77
CA GLN A 24 24.16 5.12 -22.55
C GLN A 24 23.75 4.74 -21.13
N PRO A 25 23.65 5.71 -20.20
CA PRO A 25 23.10 5.39 -18.91
C PRO A 25 21.73 4.78 -19.19
N LEU A 26 21.52 3.56 -18.68
CA LEU A 26 20.20 2.93 -18.71
C LEU A 26 19.21 4.02 -18.33
N ARG A 27 18.32 4.38 -19.27
CA ARG A 27 17.22 5.28 -18.98
C ARG A 27 16.58 4.71 -17.73
N ARG A 28 16.78 5.43 -16.63
CA ARG A 28 16.32 5.05 -15.31
C ARG A 28 14.83 4.80 -15.50
N CYS A 29 14.43 3.53 -15.40
CA CYS A 29 13.05 3.13 -15.51
C CYS A 29 12.22 4.09 -14.66
N THR A 30 11.43 4.95 -15.29
CA THR A 30 10.31 5.62 -14.62
C THR A 30 9.22 4.58 -14.43
N GLN A 31 9.56 3.52 -13.71
CA GLN A 31 8.64 2.52 -13.17
C GLN A 31 8.62 2.65 -11.65
N THR A 32 8.35 3.88 -11.18
CA THR A 32 7.87 4.10 -9.81
C THR A 32 6.80 5.17 -9.84
N ASP A 33 5.71 4.91 -10.55
CA ASP A 33 4.41 5.40 -10.13
C ASP A 33 3.39 4.25 -10.22
N ARG A 34 3.75 3.12 -9.61
CA ARG A 34 2.71 2.40 -8.86
C ARG A 34 2.37 3.32 -7.70
N SER A 35 1.36 4.15 -7.88
CA SER A 35 0.68 4.84 -6.80
C SER A 35 -0.05 3.82 -5.92
N THR A 36 0.71 2.98 -5.22
CA THR A 36 0.28 2.52 -3.91
C THR A 36 0.90 3.49 -2.92
N PRO A 37 0.07 4.32 -2.30
CA PRO A 37 -0.03 4.15 -0.86
C PRO A 37 -1.43 4.47 -0.37
N LEU A 38 -2.15 3.47 0.13
CA LEU A 38 -2.82 3.64 1.41
C LEU A 38 -2.53 2.38 2.24
N LEU A 39 -1.22 2.12 2.41
CA LEU A 39 -0.77 1.73 3.74
C LEU A 39 -1.41 2.77 4.66
N VAL A 40 -2.20 2.35 5.64
CA VAL A 40 -2.52 3.21 6.76
C VAL A 40 -1.15 3.62 7.29
N GLN A 41 -0.61 4.75 6.84
CA GLN A 41 0.66 5.24 7.30
C GLN A 41 0.46 5.33 8.80
N ALA A 42 1.28 4.61 9.55
CA ALA A 42 1.38 4.81 10.98
C ALA A 42 2.07 6.17 11.25
N SER A 43 1.75 7.18 10.45
CA SER A 43 2.11 8.56 10.67
C SER A 43 1.29 9.06 11.86
N LYS A 44 1.97 9.67 12.83
CA LYS A 44 1.35 10.29 14.00
C LYS A 44 0.79 11.66 13.59
N VAL A 45 -0.15 11.63 12.64
CA VAL A 45 -0.78 12.78 12.01
C VAL A 45 -2.30 12.60 12.03
N CYS A 46 -3.04 13.69 12.21
CA CYS A 46 -4.50 13.67 12.11
C CYS A 46 -4.94 13.64 10.64
N ASP A 47 -5.79 12.69 10.25
CA ASP A 47 -6.25 12.54 8.86
C ASP A 47 -7.09 13.73 8.36
N LEU A 48 -7.88 14.36 9.25
CA LEU A 48 -8.75 15.49 8.90
C LEU A 48 -8.05 16.86 8.88
N THR A 49 -7.12 17.10 9.81
CA THR A 49 -6.55 18.45 10.05
C THR A 49 -5.05 18.53 9.81
N GLY A 50 -4.39 17.41 9.51
CA GLY A 50 -2.94 17.36 9.31
C GLY A 50 -2.12 17.64 10.57
N LYS A 51 -2.72 17.75 11.77
CA LYS A 51 -2.01 18.04 13.01
C LYS A 51 -0.94 17.00 13.30
N THR A 52 0.30 17.47 13.45
CA THR A 52 1.49 16.65 13.68
C THR A 52 2.06 16.88 15.09
N ALA A 53 3.13 16.15 15.43
CA ALA A 53 3.83 16.35 16.68
C ALA A 53 4.60 17.67 16.69
N ASN A 54 4.58 18.36 17.83
CA ASN A 54 5.40 19.53 18.06
C ASN A 54 6.78 19.14 18.63
N ASN A 55 7.83 19.88 18.25
CA ASN A 55 9.13 19.76 18.90
C ASN A 55 9.13 20.58 20.19
N GLY A 56 9.53 19.98 21.31
CA GLY A 56 9.57 20.65 22.59
C GLY A 56 10.73 20.18 23.46
N TYR A 57 10.78 20.69 24.69
CA TYR A 57 11.77 20.30 25.69
C TYR A 57 11.08 19.74 26.95
N ASN A 58 11.81 18.91 27.67
CA ASN A 58 11.60 18.67 29.09
C ASN A 58 12.65 19.49 29.85
N VAL A 59 12.20 20.37 30.74
CA VAL A 59 13.08 21.27 31.51
C VAL A 59 13.11 20.76 32.95
N THR A 60 14.30 20.40 33.43
CA THR A 60 14.47 19.98 34.83
C THR A 60 14.46 21.20 35.76
N PHE A 61 14.36 20.97 37.07
CA PHE A 61 14.50 22.01 38.10
C PHE A 61 15.81 22.81 37.95
N SER A 62 16.90 22.13 37.61
CA SER A 62 18.21 22.72 37.28
C SER A 62 18.29 23.38 35.88
N HIS A 63 17.15 23.60 35.22
CA HIS A 63 17.03 24.22 33.89
C HIS A 63 17.77 23.50 32.74
N LYS A 64 18.11 22.22 32.91
CA LYS A 64 18.65 21.41 31.81
C LYS A 64 17.53 21.09 30.83
N ARG A 65 17.76 21.38 29.53
CA ARG A 65 16.76 21.25 28.46
C ARG A 65 16.98 19.98 27.66
N ASN A 66 16.15 18.97 27.88
CA ASN A 66 16.20 17.70 27.15
C ASN A 66 15.18 17.72 26.00
N ARG A 67 15.61 17.45 24.76
CA ARG A 67 14.71 17.44 23.58
C ARG A 67 13.65 16.34 23.72
N ARG A 68 12.38 16.66 23.45
CA ARG A 68 11.29 15.68 23.35
C ARG A 68 10.30 16.05 22.25
N LYS A 69 9.54 15.07 21.74
CA LYS A 69 8.42 15.31 20.83
C LYS A 69 7.11 15.29 21.60
N GLN A 70 6.28 16.31 21.41
CA GLN A 70 4.91 16.40 21.94
C GLN A 70 3.94 15.90 20.87
N TYR A 71 3.45 14.68 21.01
CA TYR A 71 2.52 14.09 20.04
C TYR A 71 1.11 14.66 20.18
N ALA A 72 0.39 14.76 19.06
CA ALA A 72 -1.04 15.04 19.07
C ALA A 72 -1.79 13.88 19.73
N ASN A 73 -2.86 14.19 20.49
CA ASN A 73 -3.76 13.16 21.04
C ASN A 73 -4.66 12.63 19.91
N LEU A 74 -4.19 11.57 19.24
CA LEU A 74 -4.85 10.92 18.11
C LEU A 74 -5.66 9.72 18.58
N GLN A 75 -6.88 9.59 18.07
CA GLN A 75 -7.83 8.53 18.39
C GLN A 75 -8.36 7.93 17.09
N THR A 76 -8.40 6.60 17.02
CA THR A 76 -9.02 5.89 15.88
C THR A 76 -10.51 5.78 16.13
N ARG A 77 -11.32 6.51 15.35
CA ARG A 77 -12.77 6.59 15.53
C ARG A 77 -13.49 6.48 14.19
N LYS A 78 -14.76 6.06 14.25
CA LYS A 78 -15.67 6.03 13.10
C LYS A 78 -16.54 7.29 13.17
N LEU A 79 -16.53 8.10 12.12
CA LEU A 79 -17.36 9.30 12.02
C LEU A 79 -18.45 9.07 10.96
N TYR A 80 -19.69 9.44 11.26
CA TYR A 80 -20.79 9.27 10.32
C TYR A 80 -20.77 10.37 9.26
N TRP A 81 -20.85 9.97 7.99
CA TRP A 81 -20.96 10.87 6.86
C TRP A 81 -22.37 10.82 6.28
N THR A 82 -23.10 11.92 6.41
CA THR A 82 -24.53 12.03 6.07
C THR A 82 -24.79 11.89 4.57
N GLU A 83 -24.05 12.60 3.71
CA GLU A 83 -24.23 12.55 2.25
C GLU A 83 -23.89 11.18 1.66
N GLY A 84 -22.83 10.54 2.19
CA GLY A 84 -22.46 9.20 1.78
C GLY A 84 -23.31 8.09 2.38
N GLN A 85 -24.09 8.39 3.43
CA GLN A 85 -24.79 7.39 4.25
C GLN A 85 -23.86 6.23 4.66
N ARG A 86 -22.70 6.58 5.21
CA ARG A 86 -21.66 5.61 5.60
C ARG A 86 -20.82 6.10 6.77
N TRP A 87 -20.24 5.18 7.51
CA TRP A 87 -19.27 5.47 8.57
C TRP A 87 -17.87 5.47 8.00
N VAL A 88 -17.10 6.55 8.21
CA VAL A 88 -15.72 6.67 7.77
C VAL A 88 -14.77 6.40 8.93
N HIS A 89 -13.79 5.52 8.74
CA HIS A 89 -12.81 5.15 9.75
C HIS A 89 -11.58 6.06 9.63
N LEU A 90 -11.33 6.87 10.66
CA LEU A 90 -10.29 7.91 10.63
C LEU A 90 -9.44 7.89 11.91
N LYS A 91 -8.17 8.30 11.80
CA LYS A 91 -7.33 8.70 12.93
C LYS A 91 -7.46 10.21 13.12
N VAL A 92 -8.16 10.60 14.18
CA VAL A 92 -8.58 11.98 14.38
C VAL A 92 -8.03 12.51 15.69
N SER A 93 -7.59 13.77 15.71
CA SER A 93 -7.21 14.44 16.95
C SER A 93 -8.44 14.80 17.79
N THR A 94 -8.34 14.81 19.11
CA THR A 94 -9.46 15.15 20.00
C THR A 94 -10.06 16.53 19.71
N LYS A 95 -9.23 17.50 19.32
CA LYS A 95 -9.68 18.83 18.89
C LYS A 95 -10.51 18.76 17.59
N ALA A 96 -10.08 17.94 16.64
CA ALA A 96 -10.82 17.75 15.39
C ALA A 96 -12.16 17.05 15.62
N ILE A 97 -12.26 16.11 16.57
CA ILE A 97 -13.54 15.49 16.98
C ILE A 97 -14.52 16.58 17.41
N ARG A 98 -14.11 17.45 18.35
CA ARG A 98 -14.93 18.58 18.80
C ARG A 98 -15.32 19.52 17.66
N THR A 99 -14.43 19.78 16.71
CA THR A 99 -14.75 20.61 15.53
C THR A 99 -15.79 19.96 14.62
N VAL A 100 -15.70 18.63 14.42
CA VAL A 100 -16.68 17.86 13.65
C VAL A 100 -18.05 17.88 14.33
N GLU A 101 -18.11 17.77 15.66
CA GLU A 101 -19.37 17.86 16.41
C GLU A 101 -20.04 19.23 16.23
N MET A 102 -19.27 20.32 16.22
CA MET A 102 -19.81 21.68 16.10
C MET A 102 -20.19 22.07 14.66
N LYS A 103 -19.37 21.70 13.66
CA LYS A 103 -19.53 22.18 12.26
C LYS A 103 -20.07 21.12 11.29
N GLY A 104 -20.05 19.85 11.69
CA GLY A 104 -20.29 18.71 10.81
C GLY A 104 -19.04 18.23 10.07
N LEU A 105 -19.01 16.94 9.75
CA LEU A 105 -17.87 16.28 9.11
C LEU A 105 -17.57 16.83 7.71
N GLN A 106 -18.62 17.05 6.91
CA GLN A 106 -18.51 17.48 5.52
C GLN A 106 -17.82 18.85 5.39
N ARG A 107 -18.27 19.81 6.21
CA ARG A 107 -17.72 21.16 6.21
C ARG A 107 -16.25 21.16 6.60
N VAL A 108 -15.91 20.43 7.66
CA VAL A 108 -14.52 20.30 8.12
C VAL A 108 -13.65 19.63 7.05
N ALA A 109 -14.13 18.58 6.39
CA ALA A 109 -13.38 17.91 5.32
C ALA A 109 -13.12 18.85 4.14
N LYS A 110 -14.14 19.62 3.72
CA LYS A 110 -14.02 20.61 2.64
C LYS A 110 -13.05 21.74 3.00
N ASP A 111 -13.15 22.28 4.21
CA ASP A 111 -12.25 23.35 4.70
C ASP A 111 -10.77 22.93 4.69
N ASN A 112 -10.49 21.65 4.95
CA ASN A 112 -9.13 21.09 4.97
C ASN A 112 -8.72 20.41 3.65
N GLY A 113 -9.57 20.41 2.61
CA GLY A 113 -9.29 19.79 1.31
C GLY A 113 -9.13 18.26 1.37
N VAL A 114 -9.85 17.60 2.28
CA VAL A 114 -9.74 16.16 2.52
C VAL A 114 -10.85 15.38 1.83
N ASP A 115 -10.48 14.41 0.99
CA ASP A 115 -11.43 13.55 0.29
C ASP A 115 -11.87 12.37 1.16
N LEU A 116 -13.08 12.43 1.72
CA LEU A 116 -13.66 11.38 2.56
C LEU A 116 -13.86 10.03 1.84
N THR A 117 -13.91 10.03 0.50
CA THR A 117 -14.14 8.84 -0.33
C THR A 117 -12.95 7.88 -0.36
N LYS A 118 -11.75 8.38 -0.08
CA LYS A 118 -10.50 7.60 -0.12
C LYS A 118 -10.29 6.81 1.17
N PHE A 119 -10.96 7.18 2.24
CA PHE A 119 -10.81 6.54 3.54
C PHE A 119 -11.62 5.24 3.62
N PRO A 120 -11.21 4.30 4.49
CA PRO A 120 -11.97 3.09 4.74
C PRO A 120 -13.31 3.43 5.37
N TYR A 121 -14.35 2.72 4.97
CA TYR A 121 -15.70 3.01 5.43
C TYR A 121 -16.54 1.74 5.62
N THR A 122 -17.59 1.86 6.42
CA THR A 122 -18.70 0.90 6.52
C THR A 122 -19.92 1.53 5.87
N ASP A 123 -20.41 0.93 4.77
CA ASP A 123 -21.63 1.37 4.08
C ASP A 123 -22.87 1.07 4.94
N MET A 124 -23.76 2.07 5.11
CA MET A 124 -25.04 1.89 5.82
C MET A 124 -26.25 1.85 4.89
N ARG A 125 -26.04 2.01 3.57
CA ARG A 125 -27.12 1.99 2.58
C ARG A 125 -27.75 0.59 2.51
N PRO A 126 -29.06 0.42 2.79
CA PRO A 126 -29.71 -0.89 2.85
C PRO A 126 -29.61 -1.64 1.52
N ALA A 127 -29.93 -0.96 0.41
CA ALA A 127 -29.83 -1.51 -0.94
C ALA A 127 -28.42 -2.05 -1.26
N ARG A 128 -27.36 -1.42 -0.76
CA ARG A 128 -25.98 -1.89 -0.99
C ARG A 128 -25.65 -3.10 -0.11
N ARG A 129 -26.15 -3.13 1.13
CA ARG A 129 -26.01 -4.28 2.02
C ARG A 129 -26.70 -5.51 1.46
N GLU A 130 -27.93 -5.36 0.97
CA GLU A 130 -28.69 -6.40 0.28
C GLU A 130 -27.97 -6.87 -0.99
N TRP A 131 -27.47 -5.93 -1.80
CA TRP A 131 -26.71 -6.25 -3.01
C TRP A 131 -25.44 -7.04 -2.72
N LEU A 132 -24.71 -6.69 -1.64
CA LEU A 132 -23.52 -7.42 -1.21
C LEU A 132 -23.87 -8.80 -0.65
N ALA A 133 -24.95 -8.92 0.12
CA ALA A 133 -25.42 -10.20 0.66
C ALA A 133 -25.87 -11.16 -0.47
N ALA A 134 -26.55 -10.63 -1.49
CA ALA A 134 -26.93 -11.39 -2.68
C ALA A 134 -25.74 -11.80 -3.56
N ARG A 135 -24.56 -11.18 -3.37
CA ARG A 135 -23.37 -11.32 -4.23
C ARG A 135 -22.10 -11.57 -3.40
N GLU A 136 -22.20 -12.26 -2.26
CA GLU A 136 -21.08 -12.53 -1.33
C GLU A 136 -19.81 -13.07 -2.02
N GLU A 137 -19.94 -13.60 -3.24
CA GLU A 137 -18.88 -14.18 -4.05
C GLU A 137 -18.21 -13.26 -5.08
N ILE A 138 -18.42 -11.93 -5.06
CA ILE A 138 -17.63 -11.05 -5.94
C ILE A 138 -16.15 -11.08 -5.50
N LYS A 139 -15.37 -11.91 -6.18
CA LYS A 139 -13.92 -11.99 -6.04
C LYS A 139 -13.33 -10.63 -6.43
N PRO A 140 -12.43 -10.04 -5.62
CA PRO A 140 -11.70 -8.85 -6.02
C PRO A 140 -11.01 -9.05 -7.37
N PRO A 141 -11.10 -8.09 -8.32
CA PRO A 141 -10.25 -8.08 -9.50
C PRO A 141 -8.79 -8.12 -9.05
N MET A 142 -8.21 -9.32 -9.04
CA MET A 142 -6.77 -9.52 -8.93
C MET A 142 -6.15 -9.05 -10.25
N ASN A 143 -4.98 -8.43 -10.17
CA ASN A 143 -4.20 -8.15 -11.37
C ASN A 143 -3.91 -9.49 -12.10
N LYS A 144 -4.31 -9.57 -13.37
CA LYS A 144 -4.14 -10.75 -14.24
C LYS A 144 -2.68 -11.22 -14.31
N ASP A 145 -1.71 -10.34 -14.12
CA ASP A 145 -0.27 -10.65 -14.11
C ASP A 145 0.15 -11.63 -13.00
N TRP A 146 -0.68 -11.75 -11.95
CA TRP A 146 -0.51 -12.70 -10.84
C TRP A 146 -1.37 -13.96 -11.00
N LEU A 147 -2.38 -13.93 -11.88
CA LEU A 147 -3.31 -15.03 -12.13
C LEU A 147 -2.66 -16.18 -12.93
N GLY A 148 -1.42 -16.00 -13.41
CA GLY A 148 -0.69 -16.96 -14.25
C GLY A 148 0.74 -17.30 -13.83
N LYS A 149 1.28 -16.77 -12.72
CA LYS A 149 2.66 -17.12 -12.28
C LYS A 149 2.64 -18.41 -11.44
N SER A 150 2.67 -19.54 -12.14
CA SER A 150 2.62 -20.88 -11.58
C SER A 150 3.90 -21.24 -10.79
N ARG A 151 3.87 -20.99 -9.47
CA ARG A 151 4.41 -21.95 -8.48
C ARG A 151 3.29 -22.79 -7.87
N ARG A 152 2.20 -23.00 -8.63
CA ARG A 152 1.07 -23.82 -8.19
C ARG A 152 1.54 -25.28 -8.16
N MET A 153 1.63 -25.89 -6.98
CA MET A 153 1.74 -27.34 -6.87
C MET A 153 0.51 -27.94 -7.58
N LYS A 154 0.75 -28.84 -8.53
CA LYS A 154 -0.28 -29.41 -9.41
C LYS A 154 -1.16 -30.49 -8.75
N ASN A 155 -0.85 -30.91 -7.52
CA ASN A 155 -1.51 -32.06 -6.88
C ASN A 155 -2.70 -31.61 -6.00
N PRO A 156 -3.95 -32.00 -6.33
CA PRO A 156 -5.15 -31.64 -5.57
C PRO A 156 -5.28 -32.37 -4.22
N GLU A 157 -4.76 -33.60 -4.08
CA GLU A 157 -4.85 -34.39 -2.84
C GLU A 157 -4.00 -33.77 -1.72
N LYS A 158 -2.79 -33.30 -2.06
CA LYS A 158 -1.91 -32.59 -1.12
C LYS A 158 -2.48 -31.23 -0.68
N LEU A 159 -3.28 -30.60 -1.54
CA LEU A 159 -4.01 -29.36 -1.20
C LEU A 159 -5.13 -29.65 -0.20
N ALA A 160 -5.88 -30.73 -0.40
CA ALA A 160 -6.94 -31.16 0.52
C ALA A 160 -6.38 -31.61 1.89
N ALA A 161 -5.23 -32.28 1.91
CA ALA A 161 -4.56 -32.73 3.14
C ALA A 161 -3.78 -31.62 3.88
N SER A 162 -3.63 -30.42 3.29
CA SER A 162 -2.87 -29.33 3.90
C SER A 162 -3.63 -28.71 5.06
N LYS A 163 -3.01 -28.69 6.24
CA LYS A 163 -3.50 -27.95 7.42
C LYS A 163 -3.57 -26.43 7.20
N LYS A 164 -2.90 -25.89 6.18
CA LYS A 164 -2.93 -24.46 5.83
C LYS A 164 -3.80 -24.28 4.59
N GLN A 165 -5.06 -23.91 4.80
CA GLN A 165 -5.98 -23.49 3.73
C GLN A 165 -5.37 -22.27 3.00
N PRO A 166 -5.48 -22.18 1.67
CA PRO A 166 -5.01 -21.02 0.91
C PRO A 166 -5.77 -19.76 1.33
N LEU A 167 -5.08 -18.62 1.26
CA LEU A 167 -5.69 -17.31 1.51
C LEU A 167 -6.58 -16.94 0.33
N GLU A 168 -7.85 -16.67 0.59
CA GLU A 168 -8.81 -16.13 -0.36
C GLU A 168 -8.88 -14.60 -0.20
N ALA A 169 -8.82 -13.89 -1.32
CA ALA A 169 -9.07 -12.46 -1.34
C ALA A 169 -10.58 -12.19 -1.23
N ARG A 170 -10.99 -11.47 -0.19
CA ARG A 170 -12.38 -11.03 0.03
C ARG A 170 -12.44 -9.51 0.17
N TYR A 171 -13.53 -8.92 -0.29
CA TYR A 171 -13.83 -7.52 -0.01
C TYR A 171 -14.45 -7.39 1.37
N LEU A 172 -13.75 -6.75 2.30
CA LEU A 172 -14.26 -6.42 3.63
C LEU A 172 -14.14 -4.92 3.86
N SER A 173 -15.26 -4.24 4.13
CA SER A 173 -15.30 -2.80 4.44
C SER A 173 -14.57 -1.91 3.39
N GLY A 174 -14.74 -2.25 2.10
CA GLY A 174 -14.10 -1.52 0.99
C GLY A 174 -12.60 -1.79 0.80
N ARG A 175 -12.03 -2.79 1.49
CA ARG A 175 -10.63 -3.23 1.35
C ARG A 175 -10.56 -4.67 0.88
N VAL A 176 -9.48 -5.00 0.16
CA VAL A 176 -9.13 -6.38 -0.14
C VAL A 176 -8.38 -6.95 1.06
N VAL A 177 -8.96 -7.95 1.70
CA VAL A 177 -8.34 -8.69 2.81
C VAL A 177 -8.12 -10.13 2.38
N LEU A 178 -6.96 -10.68 2.72
CA LEU A 178 -6.63 -12.08 2.49
C LEU A 178 -7.01 -12.87 3.75
N LEU A 179 -8.07 -13.67 3.68
CA LEU A 179 -8.55 -14.51 4.77
C LEU A 179 -8.41 -15.98 4.42
N ARG A 180 -8.17 -16.84 5.42
CA ARG A 180 -8.38 -18.28 5.25
C ARG A 180 -9.88 -18.54 5.38
N LYS A 181 -10.42 -19.46 4.57
CA LYS A 181 -11.75 -20.02 4.86
C LYS A 181 -11.70 -20.67 6.24
N GLU A 182 -12.57 -20.23 7.13
CA GLU A 182 -12.86 -20.98 8.35
C GLU A 182 -13.43 -22.33 7.93
N ALA A 183 -12.97 -23.41 8.57
CA ALA A 183 -13.58 -24.71 8.37
C ALA A 183 -15.04 -24.62 8.82
N PRO A 184 -16.00 -25.27 8.14
CA PRO A 184 -17.35 -25.37 8.66
C PRO A 184 -17.26 -25.91 10.09
N SER A 185 -17.78 -25.15 11.05
CA SER A 185 -17.87 -25.60 12.44
C SER A 185 -18.68 -26.90 12.48
N PRO A 186 -18.26 -27.91 13.25
CA PRO A 186 -18.99 -29.16 13.39
C PRO A 186 -20.41 -28.94 13.94
#